data_AF-A0A1C6PTC5-F1
#
_entry.id   AF-A0A1C6PTC5-F1
#
_cell.length_a   1.000
_cell.length_b   1.000
_cell.length_c   1.000
_cell.angle_alpha   90.00
_cell.angle_beta   90.00
_cell.angle_gamma   90.00
#
_symmetry.space_group_name_H-M   'P 1'
#
loop_
_entity.id
_entity.type
_entity.pdbx_description
1 polymer ?
#
loop_
_entity_poly.entity_id
_entity_poly.type
_entity_poly.pdbx_seq_one_letter_code
_entity_poly.pdbx_strand_id
1 'polypeptide(L)'
;MHADGSHELLDQATDPPLGARPQHVPRPQAGLAYSPGDTLVLYTDGLIERRDEDIDAGLSRLTDALSSFRALSPERLADALLAHLGLTGGARDDIALIITRL
;
A
#
# COMPACT_ATOMS: atom_id res chain seq x y z
N MET A 1 7.11 0.36 -5.43
CA MET A 1 7.04 0.67 -6.87
C MET A 1 8.40 1.17 -7.31
N HIS A 2 8.96 0.56 -8.33
CA HIS A 2 10.27 0.91 -8.85
C HIS A 2 10.19 2.10 -9.80
N ALA A 3 11.31 2.79 -9.98
CA ALA A 3 11.40 3.94 -10.88
C ALA A 3 11.01 3.62 -12.35
N ASP A 4 11.17 2.36 -12.77
CA ASP A 4 10.78 1.88 -14.11
C ASP A 4 9.27 1.62 -14.26
N GLY A 5 8.49 1.77 -13.19
CA GLY A 5 7.04 1.58 -13.15
C GLY A 5 6.59 0.16 -12.80
N SER A 6 7.51 -0.78 -12.61
CA SER A 6 7.20 -2.08 -12.02
C SER A 6 6.88 -1.95 -10.53
N HIS A 7 6.20 -2.94 -9.95
CA HIS A 7 5.86 -2.96 -8.53
C HIS A 7 6.12 -4.34 -7.94
N GLU A 8 6.38 -4.35 -6.64
CA GLU A 8 6.57 -5.55 -5.83
C GLU A 8 5.78 -5.38 -4.54
N LEU A 9 5.07 -6.43 -4.14
CA LEU A 9 4.38 -6.50 -2.86
C LEU A 9 5.36 -7.06 -1.82
N LEU A 10 5.47 -6.39 -0.68
CA LEU A 10 6.39 -6.78 0.40
C LEU A 10 5.73 -7.77 1.36
N ASP A 11 5.42 -8.98 0.88
CA ASP A 11 4.63 -10.00 1.59
C ASP A 11 5.46 -11.13 2.23
N GLN A 12 6.79 -11.12 2.01
CA GLN A 12 7.72 -12.17 2.44
C GLN A 12 7.96 -12.23 3.96
N ALA A 13 7.34 -11.34 4.74
CA ALA A 13 7.41 -11.32 6.20
C ALA A 13 6.03 -11.24 6.86
N THR A 14 5.00 -11.80 6.21
CA THR A 14 3.64 -11.87 6.75
C THR A 14 3.60 -12.67 8.06
N ASP A 15 2.96 -12.13 9.09
CA ASP A 15 2.76 -12.77 10.39
C ASP A 15 1.40 -12.32 10.96
N PRO A 16 0.73 -13.11 11.83
CA PRO A 16 -0.59 -12.75 12.36
C PRO A 16 -0.62 -11.41 13.11
N PRO A 17 -1.80 -10.84 13.43
CA PRO A 17 -1.88 -9.65 14.26
C PRO A 17 -1.16 -9.80 15.61
N LEU A 18 -0.73 -8.68 16.18
CA LEU A 18 -0.13 -8.65 17.52
C LEU A 18 -1.11 -9.24 18.55
N GLY A 19 -0.62 -10.06 19.47
CA GLY A 19 -1.44 -10.71 20.50
C GLY A 19 -2.22 -11.95 20.05
N ALA A 20 -2.17 -12.33 18.76
CA ALA A 20 -2.85 -13.53 18.26
C ALA A 20 -2.21 -14.85 18.75
N ARG A 21 -0.97 -14.81 19.25
CA ARG A 21 -0.26 -15.97 19.81
C ARG A 21 -0.16 -15.84 21.34
N PRO A 22 -0.39 -16.94 22.09
CA PRO A 22 -0.31 -16.91 23.56
C PRO A 22 1.11 -16.72 24.09
N GLN A 23 2.13 -17.08 23.32
CA GLN A 23 3.54 -16.84 23.65
C GLN A 23 4.17 -15.86 22.66
N HIS A 24 5.07 -15.02 23.18
CA HIS A 24 5.90 -14.17 22.35
C HIS A 24 6.90 -15.02 21.56
N VAL A 25 6.90 -14.84 20.24
CA VAL A 25 7.82 -15.51 19.31
C VAL A 25 8.48 -14.46 18.41
N PRO A 26 9.72 -14.70 17.93
CA PRO A 26 10.35 -13.82 16.95
C PRO A 26 9.46 -13.63 15.72
N ARG A 27 9.39 -12.40 15.20
CA ARG A 27 8.64 -12.09 13.97
C ARG A 27 9.58 -12.18 12.76
N PRO A 28 9.12 -12.71 11.62
CA PRO A 28 9.92 -12.75 10.41
C PRO A 28 10.26 -11.34 9.93
N GLN A 29 11.36 -11.24 9.18
CA GLN A 29 11.79 -10.01 8.52
C GLN A 29 12.19 -10.35 7.09
N ALA A 30 11.87 -9.44 6.17
CA ALA A 30 12.30 -9.50 4.79
C ALA A 30 12.85 -8.13 4.39
N GLY A 31 13.72 -8.11 3.38
CA GLY A 31 14.34 -6.90 2.87
C GLY A 31 14.31 -6.87 1.36
N LEU A 32 14.18 -5.67 0.82
CA LEU A 32 14.28 -5.38 -0.60
C LEU A 32 15.17 -4.15 -0.78
N ALA A 33 15.93 -4.09 -1.88
CA ALA A 33 16.71 -2.91 -2.21
C ALA A 33 15.77 -1.71 -2.45
N TYR A 34 16.06 -0.60 -1.77
CA TYR A 34 15.34 0.67 -1.96
C TYR A 34 16.29 1.64 -2.66
N SER A 35 16.05 1.88 -3.95
CA SER A 35 16.95 2.63 -4.82
C SER A 35 16.42 4.05 -5.08
N PRO A 36 17.28 5.01 -5.46
CA PRO A 36 16.82 6.35 -5.83
C PRO A 36 15.74 6.31 -6.92
N GLY A 37 14.65 7.05 -6.71
CA GLY A 37 13.46 7.08 -7.55
C GLY A 37 12.39 6.06 -7.16
N ASP A 38 12.70 5.04 -6.36
CA ASP A 38 11.72 4.09 -5.88
C ASP A 38 10.74 4.75 -4.92
N THR A 39 9.47 4.32 -4.97
CA THR A 39 8.41 4.79 -4.08
C THR A 39 7.91 3.65 -3.22
N LEU A 40 8.03 3.81 -1.90
CA LEU A 40 7.45 2.92 -0.89
C LEU A 40 6.08 3.45 -0.47
N VAL A 41 5.10 2.55 -0.45
CA VAL A 41 3.71 2.83 -0.07
C VAL A 41 3.32 1.87 1.04
N LEU A 42 2.89 2.40 2.19
CA LEU A 42 2.31 1.65 3.29
C LEU A 42 0.87 2.08 3.48
N TYR A 43 -0.03 1.14 3.72
CA TYR A 43 -1.46 1.41 3.81
C TYR A 43 -2.16 0.48 4.80
N THR A 44 -3.32 0.92 5.29
CA THR A 44 -4.29 0.05 5.98
C THR A 44 -5.25 -0.60 4.99
N ASP A 45 -5.79 -1.77 5.34
CA ASP A 45 -6.79 -2.52 4.57
C ASP A 45 -7.98 -1.67 4.13
N GLY A 46 -8.44 -0.72 4.96
CA GLY A 46 -9.49 0.25 4.61
C GLY A 46 -9.24 1.04 3.30
N LEU A 47 -8.00 1.10 2.79
CA LEU A 47 -7.67 1.69 1.49
C LEU A 47 -8.15 0.82 0.31
N ILE A 48 -8.10 -0.50 0.44
CA ILE A 48 -8.36 -1.46 -0.65
C ILE A 48 -9.63 -2.29 -0.42
N GLU A 49 -10.06 -2.49 0.82
CA GLU A 49 -11.17 -3.36 1.19
C GLU A 49 -12.54 -2.71 0.92
N ARG A 50 -13.42 -3.46 0.27
CA ARG A 50 -14.81 -3.07 -0.02
C ARG A 50 -15.73 -4.27 0.14
N ARG A 51 -16.93 -4.05 0.69
CA ARG A 51 -17.89 -5.10 1.10
C ARG A 51 -18.31 -6.10 0.02
N ASP A 52 -18.21 -5.73 -1.26
CA ASP A 52 -18.69 -6.53 -2.39
C ASP A 52 -17.63 -6.68 -3.48
N GLU A 53 -16.36 -6.47 -3.15
CA GLU A 53 -15.24 -6.53 -4.09
C GLU A 53 -14.13 -7.41 -3.53
N ASP A 54 -13.47 -8.15 -4.41
CA ASP A 54 -12.30 -8.93 -4.04
C ASP A 54 -11.14 -8.00 -3.61
N ILE A 55 -10.39 -8.40 -2.59
CA ILE A 55 -9.21 -7.68 -2.11
C ILE A 55 -8.19 -7.53 -3.24
N ASP A 56 -8.05 -8.56 -4.08
CA ASP A 56 -7.12 -8.55 -5.21
C ASP A 56 -7.50 -7.48 -6.25
N ALA A 57 -8.80 -7.23 -6.45
CA ALA A 57 -9.26 -6.16 -7.34
C ALA A 57 -8.97 -4.77 -6.76
N GLY A 58 -9.14 -4.60 -5.44
CA GLY A 58 -8.75 -3.38 -4.74
C GLY A 58 -7.24 -3.12 -4.84
N LEU A 59 -6.43 -4.15 -4.68
CA LEU A 59 -4.99 -4.07 -4.79
C LEU A 59 -4.53 -3.75 -6.21
N SER A 60 -5.10 -4.40 -7.23
CA SER A 60 -4.83 -4.10 -8.64
C SER A 60 -5.12 -2.63 -8.96
N ARG A 61 -6.28 -2.11 -8.53
CA ARG A 61 -6.62 -0.69 -8.73
C ARG A 61 -5.60 0.25 -8.08
N LEU A 62 -5.12 -0.08 -6.89
CA LEU A 62 -4.08 0.70 -6.20
C LEU A 62 -2.76 0.67 -6.98
N THR A 63 -2.28 -0.51 -7.40
CA THR A 63 -1.01 -0.65 -8.13
C THR A 63 -1.05 0.01 -9.51
N ASP A 64 -2.19 -0.07 -10.21
CA ASP A 64 -2.39 0.58 -11.51
C ASP A 64 -2.37 2.11 -11.38
N ALA A 65 -3.02 2.64 -10.34
CA ALA A 65 -3.02 4.06 -10.04
C ALA A 65 -1.62 4.56 -9.67
N LEU A 66 -0.88 3.80 -8.86
CA LEU A 66 0.52 4.11 -8.52
C LEU A 66 1.39 4.22 -9.77
N SER A 67 1.30 3.26 -10.69
CA SER A 67 2.08 3.28 -11.93
C SER A 67 1.69 4.45 -12.85
N SER A 68 0.39 4.76 -12.93
CA SER A 68 -0.15 5.86 -13.73
C SER A 68 0.29 7.24 -13.21
N PHE A 69 0.39 7.40 -11.90
CA PHE A 69 0.69 8.67 -11.24
C PHE A 69 2.13 8.79 -10.74
N ARG A 70 3.02 7.86 -11.09
CA ARG A 70 4.40 7.78 -10.55
C ARG A 70 5.23 9.05 -10.66
N ALA A 71 4.96 9.90 -11.66
CA ALA A 71 5.67 11.15 -11.88
C ALA A 71 5.28 12.28 -10.91
N LEU A 72 4.22 12.10 -10.10
CA LEU A 72 3.79 13.08 -9.10
C LEU A 72 4.74 13.09 -7.90
N SER A 73 4.79 14.21 -7.16
CA SER A 73 5.46 14.24 -5.84
C SER A 73 4.69 13.35 -4.86
N PRO A 74 5.31 12.88 -3.76
CA PRO A 74 4.63 12.02 -2.79
C PRO A 74 3.29 12.55 -2.29
N GLU A 75 3.19 13.86 -2.02
CA GLU A 75 1.96 14.50 -1.54
C GLU A 75 0.87 14.47 -2.60
N ARG A 76 1.19 14.89 -3.83
CA ARG A 76 0.23 14.87 -4.95
C ARG A 76 -0.15 13.45 -5.35
N LEU A 77 0.76 12.49 -5.17
CA LEU A 77 0.49 11.08 -5.39
C LEU A 77 -0.54 10.57 -4.38
N ALA A 78 -0.39 10.90 -3.10
CA ALA A 78 -1.37 10.53 -2.07
C ALA A 78 -2.77 11.07 -2.41
N ASP A 79 -2.87 12.35 -2.75
CA ASP A 79 -4.14 12.98 -3.15
C ASP A 79 -4.75 12.30 -4.39
N ALA A 80 -3.92 12.03 -5.41
CA ALA A 80 -4.35 11.39 -6.63
C ALA A 80 -4.85 9.96 -6.40
N LEU A 81 -4.20 9.19 -5.53
CA LEU A 81 -4.63 7.83 -5.16
C LEU A 81 -5.97 7.86 -4.43
N LEU A 82 -6.13 8.71 -3.41
CA LEU A 82 -7.38 8.82 -2.66
C LEU A 82 -8.55 9.25 -3.56
N ALA A 83 -8.31 10.18 -4.49
CA ALA A 83 -9.29 10.59 -5.47
C ALA A 83 -9.64 9.46 -6.46
N HIS A 84 -8.63 8.76 -7.00
CA HIS A 84 -8.82 7.68 -7.96
C HIS A 84 -9.55 6.48 -7.36
N LEU A 85 -9.30 6.17 -6.08
CA LEU A 85 -9.96 5.10 -5.35
C LEU A 85 -11.37 5.49 -4.86
N GLY A 86 -11.82 6.73 -5.12
CA GLY A 86 -13.15 7.22 -4.77
C GLY A 86 -13.35 7.46 -3.28
N LEU A 87 -12.28 7.77 -2.54
CA LEU A 87 -12.28 7.89 -1.08
C LEU A 87 -12.46 9.34 -0.61
N THR A 88 -12.60 10.28 -1.55
CA THR A 88 -12.87 11.71 -1.27
C THR A 88 -14.26 11.95 -0.67
N GLY A 89 -15.20 11.03 -0.87
CA GLY A 89 -16.56 11.08 -0.30
C GLY A 89 -16.68 10.47 1.10
N GLY A 90 -15.57 9.99 1.68
CA GLY A 90 -15.53 9.29 2.95
C GLY A 90 -15.30 7.79 2.78
N ALA A 91 -14.49 7.23 3.68
CA ALA A 91 -14.21 5.80 3.76
C ALA A 91 -15.19 5.10 4.72
N ARG A 92 -15.40 3.79 4.50
CA ARG A 92 -16.20 2.97 5.42
C ARG A 92 -15.41 2.48 6.63
N ASP A 93 -14.09 2.54 6.54
CA ASP A 93 -13.14 2.11 7.55
C ASP A 93 -11.99 3.13 7.65
N ASP A 94 -11.16 3.00 8.68
CA ASP A 94 -10.03 3.88 8.92
C ASP A 94 -8.95 3.71 7.85
N ILE A 95 -8.54 4.83 7.25
CA ILE A 95 -7.51 4.86 6.21
C ILE A 95 -6.27 5.56 6.75
N ALA A 96 -5.15 4.86 6.69
CA ALA A 96 -3.82 5.46 6.70
C ALA A 96 -3.09 5.13 5.40
N LEU A 97 -2.42 6.15 4.85
CA LEU A 97 -1.58 6.03 3.66
C LEU A 97 -0.28 6.79 3.93
N ILE A 98 0.85 6.12 3.76
CA ILE A 98 2.19 6.70 3.89
C ILE A 98 2.91 6.46 2.57
N ILE A 99 3.44 7.55 1.99
CA ILE A 99 4.22 7.50 0.76
C ILE A 99 5.57 8.13 1.03
N THR A 100 6.63 7.42 0.67
CA THR A 100 7.99 7.94 0.70
C THR A 100 8.67 7.63 -0.63
N ARG A 101 9.62 8.49 -1.03
CA ARG A 101 10.44 8.29 -2.23
C ARG A 101 11.89 8.56 -1.87
N LEU A 102 12.79 7.68 -2.31
CA LEU A 102 14.23 7.86 -2.19
C LEU A 102 14.77 8.68 -3.38
#